data_AF-A0A6N9BRL5-F1
#
_entry.id   AF-A0A6N9BRL5-F1
#
_cell.length_a   1.000
_cell.length_b   1.000
_cell.length_c   1.000
_cell.angle_alpha   90.00
_cell.angle_beta   90.00
_cell.angle_gamma   90.00
#
_symmetry.space_group_name_H-M   'P 1'
#
loop_
_entity.id
_entity.type
_entity.pdbx_description
1 polymer ?
#
loop_
_entity_poly.entity_id
_entity_poly.type
_entity_poly.pdbx_seq_one_letter_code
_entity_poly.pdbx_strand_id
1 'polypeptide(L)'
;MRTRSTTSSPSGCGREPFAAAQRLQRDGVPAYAVLRPSDLYHDPQLAHRGFFVTLDHPEMGPTPYDGPVTIYSRTPQTLRRAAPMLGEHNERVLRDLLGLTDAKIARYREARALGAS
;
A
#
# COMPACT_ATOMS: atom_id res chain seq x y z
N MET A 1 13.98 2.25 34.37
CA MET A 1 12.90 2.05 33.36
C MET A 1 13.33 0.88 32.47
N ARG A 2 12.84 -0.34 32.74
CA ARG A 2 13.32 -1.56 32.07
C ARG A 2 12.49 -1.81 30.81
N THR A 3 13.13 -1.83 29.64
CA THR A 3 12.55 -2.27 28.38
C THR A 3 12.22 -3.76 28.50
N ARG A 4 10.92 -4.11 28.51
CA ARG A 4 10.53 -5.52 28.43
C ARG A 4 10.72 -5.97 26.99
N SER A 5 11.75 -6.77 26.78
CA SER A 5 11.92 -7.61 25.60
C SER A 5 10.64 -8.44 25.45
N THR A 6 9.87 -8.22 24.38
CA THR A 6 8.75 -9.08 24.02
C THR A 6 9.31 -10.36 23.41
N THR A 7 9.81 -11.25 24.26
CA THR A 7 9.91 -12.67 23.89
C THR A 7 8.47 -13.16 23.70
N SER A 8 8.12 -13.49 22.46
CA SER A 8 6.84 -14.11 22.13
C SER A 8 6.74 -15.46 22.86
N SER A 9 6.09 -15.45 24.02
CA SER A 9 5.75 -16.66 24.75
C SER A 9 4.77 -17.48 23.89
N PRO A 10 4.98 -18.79 23.69
CA PRO A 10 4.07 -19.63 22.91
C PRO A 10 2.88 -19.99 23.81
N SER A 11 2.00 -19.04 24.08
CA SER A 11 0.80 -19.24 24.90
C SER A 11 -0.38 -19.83 24.12
N GLY A 12 -0.09 -20.52 23.01
CA GLY A 12 -1.10 -21.25 22.24
C GLY A 12 -0.98 -22.74 22.51
N CYS A 13 -2.11 -23.45 22.63
CA CYS A 13 -2.16 -24.91 22.48
C CYS A 13 -1.24 -25.26 21.29
N GLY A 14 -0.14 -26.01 21.51
CA GLY A 14 1.04 -26.15 20.63
C GLY A 14 0.78 -26.76 19.24
N ARG A 15 -0.23 -26.24 18.55
CA ARG A 15 -0.71 -26.60 17.23
C ARG A 15 -0.50 -25.37 16.34
N GLU A 16 -0.11 -25.65 15.11
CA GLU A 16 0.05 -24.64 14.08
C GLU A 16 -1.34 -24.02 13.77
N PRO A 17 -1.47 -22.67 13.76
CA PRO A 17 -2.76 -21.98 13.61
C PRO A 17 -3.58 -22.38 12.38
N PHE A 18 -2.94 -22.58 11.22
CA PHE A 18 -3.66 -23.00 10.01
C PHE A 18 -4.18 -24.43 10.15
N ALA A 19 -3.41 -25.35 10.73
CA ALA A 19 -3.85 -26.71 11.00
C ALA A 19 -5.06 -26.76 11.95
N ALA A 20 -5.11 -25.86 12.95
CA ALA A 20 -6.27 -25.74 13.83
C ALA A 20 -7.52 -25.25 13.07
N ALA A 21 -7.38 -24.20 12.26
CA ALA A 21 -8.47 -23.66 11.45
C ALA A 21 -9.02 -24.70 10.45
N GLN A 22 -8.14 -25.44 9.76
CA GLN A 22 -8.54 -26.47 8.79
C GLN A 22 -9.39 -27.59 9.42
N ARG A 23 -9.11 -27.97 10.67
CA ARG A 23 -9.90 -28.98 11.39
C ARG A 23 -11.31 -28.48 11.66
N LEU A 24 -11.44 -27.25 12.17
CA LEU A 24 -12.73 -26.62 12.42
C LEU A 24 -13.54 -26.48 11.13
N GLN A 25 -12.90 -26.07 10.03
CA GLN A 25 -13.54 -25.96 8.72
C GLN A 25 -14.07 -27.29 8.18
N ARG A 26 -13.38 -28.42 8.42
CA ARG A 26 -13.86 -29.76 8.03
C ARG A 26 -15.16 -30.14 8.74
N ASP A 27 -15.36 -29.61 9.94
CA ASP A 27 -16.59 -29.81 10.74
C ASP A 27 -17.65 -28.73 10.45
N GLY A 28 -17.44 -27.88 9.43
CA GLY A 28 -18.37 -26.83 9.02
C GLY A 28 -18.27 -25.54 9.83
N VAL A 29 -17.27 -25.40 10.70
CA VAL A 29 -17.06 -24.21 11.52
C VAL A 29 -16.17 -23.20 10.77
N PRO A 30 -16.65 -21.97 10.48
CA PRO A 30 -15.83 -20.95 9.84
C PRO A 30 -14.74 -20.47 10.80
N ALA A 31 -13.49 -20.77 10.48
CA ALA A 31 -12.31 -20.38 11.25
C ALA A 31 -11.16 -20.00 10.31
N TYR A 32 -10.28 -19.11 10.74
CA TYR A 32 -9.03 -18.78 10.03
C TYR A 32 -7.93 -18.42 11.04
N ALA A 33 -6.67 -18.53 10.63
CA ALA A 33 -5.53 -18.13 11.44
C ALA A 33 -5.47 -16.59 11.58
N VAL A 34 -5.13 -16.09 12.76
CA VAL A 34 -4.88 -14.64 12.94
C VAL A 34 -3.48 -14.33 12.41
N LEU A 35 -3.43 -13.54 11.33
CA LEU A 35 -2.19 -13.19 10.66
C LEU A 35 -1.59 -11.90 11.21
N ARG A 36 -0.26 -11.79 11.15
CA ARG A 36 0.48 -10.55 11.40
C ARG A 36 0.54 -9.73 10.11
N PRO A 37 0.77 -8.41 10.19
CA PRO A 37 0.95 -7.57 9.00
C PRO A 37 2.05 -8.07 8.05
N SER A 38 3.13 -8.65 8.58
CA SER A 38 4.21 -9.24 7.78
C SER A 38 3.77 -10.42 6.93
N ASP A 39 2.76 -11.17 7.39
CA ASP A 39 2.35 -12.42 6.76
C ASP A 39 1.50 -12.16 5.50
N LEU A 40 0.96 -10.94 5.37
CA LEU A 40 0.13 -10.53 4.22
C LEU A 40 0.86 -10.69 2.89
N TYR A 41 2.16 -10.37 2.84
CA TYR A 41 2.98 -10.49 1.62
C TYR A 41 3.20 -11.94 1.18
N HIS A 42 2.92 -12.90 2.05
CA HIS A 42 3.03 -14.33 1.79
C HIS A 42 1.67 -15.03 1.75
N ASP A 43 0.57 -14.28 1.86
CA ASP A 43 -0.77 -14.85 1.84
C ASP A 43 -1.11 -15.41 0.43
N PRO A 44 -1.44 -16.71 0.32
CA PRO A 44 -1.70 -17.33 -0.99
C PRO A 44 -2.87 -16.70 -1.74
N GLN A 45 -3.88 -16.19 -1.03
CA GLN A 45 -5.05 -15.58 -1.64
C GLN A 45 -4.72 -14.19 -2.18
N LEU A 46 -3.92 -13.41 -1.47
CA LEU A 46 -3.43 -12.11 -1.95
C LEU A 46 -2.47 -12.27 -3.14
N ALA A 47 -1.62 -13.29 -3.11
CA ALA A 47 -0.74 -13.64 -4.24
C ALA A 47 -1.55 -14.08 -5.47
N HIS A 48 -2.54 -14.97 -5.30
CA HIS A 48 -3.42 -15.42 -6.39
C HIS A 48 -4.15 -14.26 -7.06
N ARG A 49 -4.52 -13.24 -6.28
CA ARG A 49 -5.19 -12.03 -6.79
C ARG A 49 -4.24 -10.99 -7.39
N GLY A 50 -2.92 -11.17 -7.28
CA GLY A 50 -1.95 -10.14 -7.64
C GLY A 50 -2.18 -8.84 -6.86
N PHE A 51 -2.54 -8.94 -5.57
CA PHE A 51 -2.98 -7.80 -4.79
C PHE A 51 -1.85 -6.78 -4.56
N PHE A 52 -0.64 -7.21 -4.24
CA PHE A 52 0.49 -6.30 -4.10
C PHE A 52 1.18 -6.08 -5.44
N VAL A 53 1.30 -4.82 -5.85
CA VAL A 53 1.96 -4.43 -7.09
C VAL A 53 3.18 -3.59 -6.75
N THR A 54 4.35 -3.99 -7.22
CA THR A 54 5.58 -3.20 -7.03
C THR A 54 5.62 -2.06 -8.04
N LEU A 55 5.73 -0.82 -7.55
CA LEU A 55 5.93 0.36 -8.38
C LEU A 55 7.24 1.03 -7.98
N ASP A 56 7.88 1.68 -8.95
CA ASP A 56 9.09 2.46 -8.72
C ASP A 56 8.70 3.86 -8.21
N HIS A 57 8.96 4.13 -6.92
CA HIS A 57 8.71 5.43 -6.32
C HIS A 57 9.97 6.30 -6.43
N PRO A 58 9.89 7.56 -6.88
CA PRO A 58 11.06 8.41 -7.12
C PRO A 58 12.04 8.53 -5.94
N GLU A 59 11.54 8.48 -4.70
CA GLU A 59 12.37 8.58 -3.49
C GLU A 59 12.66 7.22 -2.83
N MET A 60 11.74 6.26 -2.91
CA MET A 60 11.81 5.00 -2.14
C MET A 60 12.29 3.82 -3.00
N GLY A 61 12.38 4.00 -4.33
CA GLY A 61 12.64 2.94 -5.28
C GLY A 61 11.49 1.93 -5.36
N PRO A 62 11.79 0.67 -5.72
CA PRO A 62 10.78 -0.38 -5.85
C PRO A 62 10.04 -0.65 -4.54
N THR A 63 8.78 -0.24 -4.46
CA THR A 63 7.95 -0.31 -3.24
C THR A 63 6.66 -1.08 -3.52
N PRO A 64 6.20 -1.97 -2.63
CA PRO A 64 4.92 -2.64 -2.78
C PRO A 64 3.76 -1.67 -2.50
N TYR A 65 2.80 -1.61 -3.42
CA TYR A 65 1.55 -0.87 -3.28
C TYR A 65 0.36 -1.82 -3.19
N ASP A 66 -0.61 -1.45 -2.38
CA ASP A 66 -1.88 -2.16 -2.27
C ASP A 66 -2.71 -1.98 -3.54
N GLY A 67 -3.05 -3.09 -4.16
CA GLY A 67 -3.88 -3.17 -5.35
C GLY A 67 -5.35 -2.86 -5.10
N PRO A 68 -6.17 -2.89 -6.17
CA PRO A 68 -7.59 -2.68 -6.04
C PRO A 68 -8.24 -3.80 -5.20
N VAL A 69 -8.96 -3.41 -4.15
CA VAL A 69 -9.67 -4.34 -3.24
C VAL A 69 -10.79 -5.10 -3.96
N THR A 70 -11.41 -4.47 -4.95
CA THR A 70 -12.46 -5.07 -5.79
C THR A 70 -12.02 -5.03 -7.24
N ILE A 71 -12.24 -6.11 -7.97
CA ILE A 71 -11.89 -6.22 -9.40
C ILE A 71 -13.18 -6.08 -10.22
N TYR A 72 -13.23 -5.06 -11.07
CA TYR A 72 -14.35 -4.87 -12.00
C TYR A 72 -14.08 -5.59 -13.33
N SER A 73 -15.03 -6.40 -13.79
CA SER A 73 -14.92 -7.15 -15.04
C SER A 73 -14.92 -6.26 -16.30
N ARG A 74 -15.65 -5.14 -16.28
CA ARG A 74 -15.75 -4.21 -17.42
C ARG A 74 -14.71 -3.10 -17.44
N THR A 75 -14.19 -2.73 -16.28
CA THR A 75 -13.24 -1.63 -16.10
C THR A 75 -12.15 -2.05 -15.12
N PRO A 76 -11.28 -3.00 -15.50
CA PRO A 76 -10.23 -3.48 -14.63
C PRO A 76 -9.32 -2.31 -14.21
N GLN A 77 -9.18 -2.11 -12.90
CA GLN A 77 -8.31 -1.05 -12.38
C GLN A 77 -6.85 -1.47 -12.48
N THR A 78 -6.00 -0.51 -12.86
CA THR A 78 -4.56 -0.69 -12.90
C THR A 78 -3.88 0.46 -12.16
N LEU A 79 -2.95 0.11 -11.27
CA LEU A 79 -2.01 1.06 -10.68
C LEU A 79 -0.98 1.41 -11.76
N ARG A 80 -0.97 2.68 -12.20
CA ARG A 80 -0.15 3.11 -13.34
C ARG A 80 1.18 3.74 -12.93
N ARG A 81 1.23 4.37 -11.76
CA ARG A 81 2.39 5.09 -11.26
C ARG A 81 2.34 5.15 -9.74
N ALA A 82 3.52 5.27 -9.15
CA ALA A 82 3.68 5.49 -7.72
C ALA A 82 3.05 6.84 -7.30
N ALA A 83 2.97 7.04 -5.99
CA ALA A 83 2.50 8.31 -5.44
C ALA A 83 3.40 9.47 -5.95
N PRO A 84 2.83 10.62 -6.32
CA PRO A 84 3.61 11.73 -6.81
C PRO A 84 4.38 12.41 -5.67
N MET A 85 5.52 12.99 -6.03
CA MET A 85 6.27 13.87 -5.13
C MET A 85 5.53 15.18 -4.91
N LEU A 86 5.87 15.86 -3.81
CA LEU A 86 5.32 17.18 -3.50
C LEU A 86 5.59 18.14 -4.67
N GLY A 87 4.54 18.67 -5.27
CA GLY A 87 4.67 19.64 -6.37
C GLY A 87 5.07 19.08 -7.74
N GLU A 88 5.19 17.75 -7.90
CA GLU A 88 5.56 17.09 -9.17
C GLU A 88 4.71 17.55 -10.37
N HIS A 89 3.44 17.84 -10.13
CA HIS A 89 2.49 18.24 -11.17
C HIS A 89 2.21 19.75 -11.25
N ASN A 90 2.93 20.58 -10.48
CA ASN A 90 2.66 22.02 -10.42
C ASN A 90 2.77 22.68 -11.79
N GLU A 91 3.83 22.40 -12.56
CA GLU A 91 3.99 23.00 -13.89
C GLU A 91 2.87 22.60 -14.84
N ARG A 92 2.59 21.30 -14.95
CA ARG A 92 1.54 20.77 -15.82
C ARG A 92 0.18 21.40 -15.51
N VAL A 93 -0.18 21.52 -14.22
CA VAL A 93 -1.48 22.08 -13.84
C VAL A 93 -1.51 23.59 -14.08
N LEU A 94 -0.52 24.34 -13.59
CA LEU A 94 -0.53 25.79 -13.65
C LEU A 94 -0.34 26.32 -15.08
N ARG A 95 0.53 25.70 -15.87
CA ARG A 95 0.80 26.10 -17.26
C ARG A 95 -0.23 25.50 -18.20
N ASP A 96 -0.36 24.18 -18.24
CA ASP A 96 -1.09 23.52 -19.33
C ASP A 96 -2.61 23.50 -19.11
N LEU A 97 -3.07 23.36 -17.85
CA LEU A 97 -4.50 23.33 -17.54
C LEU A 97 -5.07 24.72 -17.23
N LEU A 98 -4.31 25.56 -16.51
CA LEU A 98 -4.77 26.89 -16.10
C LEU A 98 -4.26 28.04 -16.99
N GLY A 99 -3.31 27.78 -17.90
CA GLY A 99 -2.82 28.78 -18.84
C GLY A 99 -2.06 29.94 -18.19
N LEU A 100 -1.46 29.72 -17.00
CA LEU A 100 -0.73 30.77 -16.31
C LEU A 100 0.60 31.06 -17.01
N THR A 101 0.97 32.34 -17.05
CA THR A 101 2.25 32.78 -17.61
C THR A 101 3.40 32.37 -16.69
N ASP A 102 4.58 32.16 -17.26
CA ASP A 102 5.79 31.81 -16.50
C ASP A 102 6.10 32.84 -15.41
N ALA A 103 5.83 34.13 -15.67
CA ALA A 103 5.98 35.19 -14.67
C ALA A 103 5.07 35.01 -13.44
N LYS A 104 3.82 34.57 -13.65
CA LYS A 104 2.90 34.28 -12.52
C LYS A 104 3.34 33.03 -11.75
N ILE A 105 3.77 32.00 -12.47
CA ILE A 105 4.27 30.75 -11.85
C ILE A 105 5.52 31.05 -11.01
N ALA A 106 6.47 31.83 -11.54
CA ALA A 106 7.66 32.27 -10.82
C ALA A 106 7.29 33.04 -9.54
N ARG A 107 6.33 33.96 -9.62
CA ARG A 107 5.83 34.69 -8.43
C ARG A 107 5.29 33.75 -7.35
N TYR A 108 4.55 32.71 -7.73
CA TYR A 108 4.04 31.74 -6.76
C TYR A 108 5.14 30.86 -6.15
N ARG A 109 6.20 30.56 -6.90
CA ARG A 109 7.40 29.87 -6.38
C ARG A 109 8.13 30.74 -5.36
N GLU A 110 8.38 32.01 -5.69
CA GLU A 110 9.05 32.97 -4.80
C GLU A 110 8.25 33.20 -3.51
N ALA A 111 6.93 33.29 -3.62
CA ALA A 111 6.04 33.42 -2.49
C ALA A 111 5.90 32.13 -1.65
N ARG A 112 6.58 31.03 -2.02
CA ARG A 112 6.48 29.70 -1.40
C ARG A 112 5.04 29.18 -1.31
N ALA A 113 4.19 29.57 -2.26
CA ALA A 113 2.82 29.09 -2.37
C ALA A 113 2.74 27.71 -3.06
N LEU A 114 3.84 27.24 -3.65
CA LEU A 114 3.95 25.95 -4.34
C LEU A 114 4.87 25.01 -3.54
N GLY A 115 4.46 23.75 -3.40
CA GLY A 115 5.32 22.71 -2.84
C GLY A 115 6.55 22.45 -3.72
N ALA A 116 7.70 22.23 -3.10
CA ALA A 116 8.94 21.85 -3.78
C ALA A 116 9.04 20.32 -3.85
N SER A 117 9.45 19.83 -5.02
CA SER A 117 9.80 18.42 -5.29
C SER A 117 11.27 18.17 -5.05
#